data_AF-A0A441B1I9-F1
#
_entry.id   AF-A0A441B1I9-F1
#
_cell.length_a   1.000
_cell.length_b   1.000
_cell.length_c   1.000
_cell.angle_alpha   90.00
_cell.angle_beta   90.00
_cell.angle_gamma   90.00
#
_symmetry.space_group_name_H-M   'P 1'
#
loop_
_entity.id
_entity.type
_entity.pdbx_description
1 polymer ?
#
loop_
_entity_poly.entity_id
_entity_poly.type
_entity_poly.pdbx_seq_one_letter_code
_entity_poly.pdbx_strand_id
1 'polypeptide(L)'
;MFWTMIKVTALPDQMNFEVAAGETLLEAALRSGVPFAHACGGRAKCSTCRVWVLDGVEGCPNRNRDESLMAERLRLADEVRLACQLRPEGELRVRRLVLDETDLVITSQLLSSPETRSGESKQVAVFFSDVADFTKLSEQLSPYDVMYLLNRYFAQVGDIIERNGGFIDNFIGDGLMAIFGIDDQRDAPLRAVNAAIQTVATVDRLKPFFASMYGINFDIRIGLHYGEAVIGTLGFAGNQRLTAVGDVVNLASRIEAANKDAGTRLLISEALHGQIADKVEVGDFVRVRLRGTCERTSLFEVIRLKPECDAELNARQPRETIRHAGRRWVRAFPEDELQLHERRILDFEDYDIVVVRRTDSYCAFNNACPHLHLPFYERRKPAEVKTLNLPHTESTITSDHGLVCRWHQSCFDLFSGEIRNWAQLQQDGTAPGYEHTGDISKNPARLTVYPCRIQDGYLWIGLD
;
A
#
# COMPACT_ATOMS: atom_id res chain seq x y z
N MET A 1 -3.05 53.04 -24.50
CA MET A 1 -2.44 51.92 -25.22
C MET A 1 -3.54 50.87 -25.36
N PHE A 2 -4.20 50.83 -26.52
CA PHE A 2 -5.30 49.89 -26.76
C PHE A 2 -4.68 48.49 -26.88
N TRP A 3 -4.94 47.62 -25.93
CA TRP A 3 -4.54 46.21 -26.03
C TRP A 3 -5.44 45.58 -27.09
N THR A 4 -4.85 45.04 -28.16
CA THR A 4 -5.59 44.31 -29.19
C THR A 4 -6.10 43.02 -28.55
N MET A 5 -7.41 42.94 -28.32
CA MET A 5 -8.06 41.76 -27.75
C MET A 5 -8.52 40.86 -28.90
N ILE A 6 -8.11 39.60 -28.87
CA ILE A 6 -8.45 38.62 -29.90
C ILE A 6 -9.69 37.86 -29.47
N LYS A 7 -10.71 37.81 -30.33
CA LYS A 7 -11.96 37.10 -30.04
C LYS A 7 -11.81 35.62 -30.32
N VAL A 8 -12.25 34.80 -29.37
CA VAL A 8 -12.33 33.35 -29.52
C VAL A 8 -13.73 32.85 -29.17
N THR A 9 -14.28 32.01 -30.04
CA THR A 9 -15.53 31.29 -29.80
C THR A 9 -15.23 29.83 -29.51
N ALA A 10 -15.60 29.36 -28.33
CA ALA A 10 -15.50 27.96 -27.90
C ALA A 10 -16.82 27.22 -28.14
N LEU A 11 -16.75 26.08 -28.81
CA LEU A 11 -17.82 25.10 -28.97
C LEU A 11 -17.72 24.01 -27.91
N PRO A 12 -18.84 23.33 -27.58
CA PRO A 12 -20.15 23.35 -28.28
C PRO A 12 -21.20 24.36 -27.79
N ASP A 13 -21.01 24.98 -26.64
CA ASP A 13 -21.91 25.96 -26.01
C ASP A 13 -21.80 27.39 -26.58
N GLN A 14 -20.97 27.61 -27.59
CA GLN A 14 -20.75 28.91 -28.26
C GLN A 14 -20.31 30.03 -27.31
N MET A 15 -19.55 29.68 -26.26
CA MET A 15 -19.00 30.66 -25.32
C MET A 15 -17.96 31.54 -26.03
N ASN A 16 -18.11 32.86 -25.90
CA ASN A 16 -17.18 33.84 -26.47
C ASN A 16 -16.33 34.45 -25.36
N PHE A 17 -15.03 34.56 -25.60
CA PHE A 17 -14.08 35.20 -24.69
C PHE A 17 -12.98 35.90 -25.49
N GLU A 18 -12.25 36.77 -24.78
CA GLU A 18 -11.20 37.59 -25.39
C GLU A 18 -9.83 37.22 -24.81
N VAL A 19 -8.84 37.07 -25.69
CA VAL A 19 -7.45 36.75 -25.34
C VAL A 19 -6.59 37.99 -25.51
N ALA A 20 -5.86 38.36 -24.45
CA ALA A 20 -4.93 39.48 -24.50
C ALA A 20 -3.62 39.08 -25.22
N ALA A 21 -2.91 40.06 -25.78
CA ALA A 21 -1.62 39.82 -26.43
C ALA A 21 -0.63 39.13 -25.47
N GLY A 22 -0.13 37.95 -25.86
CA GLY A 22 0.82 37.15 -25.07
C GLY A 22 0.18 36.20 -24.04
N GLU A 23 -1.13 36.33 -23.78
CA GLU A 23 -1.92 35.42 -22.95
C GLU A 23 -2.17 34.10 -23.69
N THR A 24 -2.11 32.98 -22.98
CA THR A 24 -2.46 31.68 -23.56
C THR A 24 -3.98 31.53 -23.68
N LEU A 25 -4.42 30.72 -24.62
CA LEU A 25 -5.84 30.42 -24.80
C LEU A 25 -6.46 29.85 -23.51
N LEU A 26 -5.71 29.02 -22.77
CA LEU A 26 -6.15 28.46 -21.49
C LEU A 26 -6.32 29.55 -20.41
N GLU A 27 -5.35 30.45 -20.24
CA GLU A 27 -5.43 31.52 -19.25
C GLU A 27 -6.63 32.42 -19.50
N ALA A 28 -6.84 32.84 -20.76
CA ALA A 28 -7.97 33.66 -21.16
C ALA A 28 -9.31 32.94 -20.92
N ALA A 29 -9.40 31.65 -21.25
CA ALA A 29 -10.60 30.85 -21.03
C ALA A 29 -10.94 30.75 -19.53
N LEU A 30 -9.96 30.40 -18.69
CA LEU A 30 -10.15 30.29 -17.23
C LEU A 30 -10.51 31.64 -16.61
N ARG A 31 -9.86 32.74 -17.03
CA ARG A 31 -10.19 34.10 -16.60
C ARG A 31 -11.62 34.51 -16.96
N SER A 32 -12.11 34.06 -18.10
CA SER A 32 -13.48 34.32 -18.58
C SER A 32 -14.51 33.29 -18.09
N GLY A 33 -14.13 32.35 -17.23
CA GLY A 33 -15.03 31.32 -16.70
C GLY A 33 -15.46 30.26 -17.74
N VAL A 34 -14.75 30.16 -18.87
CA VAL A 34 -14.99 29.14 -19.90
C VAL A 34 -14.28 27.86 -19.49
N PRO A 35 -15.01 26.74 -19.31
CA PRO A 35 -14.41 25.53 -18.76
C PRO A 35 -13.50 24.84 -19.76
N PHE A 36 -12.22 24.69 -19.39
CA PHE A 36 -11.20 23.95 -20.14
C PHE A 36 -10.55 22.91 -19.22
N ALA A 37 -10.37 21.68 -19.70
CA ALA A 37 -9.69 20.65 -18.93
C ALA A 37 -8.17 20.87 -18.91
N HIS A 38 -7.51 20.83 -17.75
CA HIS A 38 -6.08 21.16 -17.64
C HIS A 38 -5.35 20.42 -16.50
N ALA A 39 -5.28 19.09 -16.56
CA ALA A 39 -4.72 18.22 -15.51
C ALA A 39 -3.29 18.60 -15.04
N CYS A 40 -2.44 19.10 -15.94
CA CYS A 40 -1.08 19.53 -15.58
C CYS A 40 -0.96 20.99 -15.10
N GLY A 41 -2.07 21.71 -14.93
CA GLY A 41 -2.04 23.13 -14.57
C GLY A 41 -1.46 24.04 -15.65
N GLY A 42 -1.56 23.65 -16.93
CA GLY A 42 -1.08 24.47 -18.06
C GLY A 42 0.40 24.31 -18.45
N ARG A 43 1.12 23.36 -17.86
CA ARG A 43 2.57 23.16 -18.07
C ARG A 43 2.96 22.28 -19.28
N ALA A 44 2.06 22.07 -20.22
CA ALA A 44 2.23 21.15 -21.37
C ALA A 44 2.68 19.70 -21.01
N LYS A 45 2.49 19.24 -19.77
CA LYS A 45 2.78 17.85 -19.36
C LYS A 45 1.62 16.88 -19.65
N CYS A 46 0.44 17.40 -19.96
CA CYS A 46 -0.73 16.61 -20.34
C CYS A 46 -1.38 17.16 -21.62
N SER A 47 -2.25 16.37 -22.25
CA SER A 47 -3.00 16.76 -23.45
C SER A 47 -4.49 17.04 -23.19
N THR A 48 -4.89 17.30 -21.93
CA THR A 48 -6.32 17.50 -21.60
C THR A 48 -6.86 18.82 -22.13
N CYS A 49 -6.01 19.85 -22.23
CA CYS A 49 -6.40 21.18 -22.74
C CYS A 49 -6.42 21.27 -24.27
N ARG A 50 -6.43 20.12 -24.96
CA ARG A 50 -6.49 20.08 -26.41
C ARG A 50 -7.75 20.76 -26.90
N VAL A 51 -7.59 21.54 -27.95
CA VAL A 51 -8.68 22.11 -28.73
C VAL A 51 -8.49 21.77 -30.20
N TRP A 52 -9.61 21.64 -30.89
CA TRP A 52 -9.63 21.61 -32.34
C TRP A 52 -9.92 23.01 -32.84
N VAL A 53 -8.97 23.62 -33.55
CA VAL A 53 -9.16 24.90 -34.24
C VAL A 53 -9.96 24.63 -35.51
N LEU A 54 -11.23 25.04 -35.49
CA LEU A 54 -12.15 24.84 -36.61
C LEU A 54 -11.97 25.93 -37.68
N ASP A 55 -11.79 27.17 -37.24
CA ASP A 55 -11.51 28.32 -38.09
C ASP A 55 -10.41 29.20 -37.47
N GLY A 56 -9.65 29.89 -38.32
CA GLY A 56 -8.59 30.81 -37.88
C GLY A 56 -7.23 30.14 -37.64
N VAL A 57 -6.98 28.95 -38.23
CA VAL A 57 -5.69 28.23 -38.11
C VAL A 57 -4.50 29.12 -38.52
N GLU A 58 -4.68 30.00 -39.50
CA GLU A 58 -3.66 30.99 -39.93
C GLU A 58 -3.26 31.97 -38.82
N GLY A 59 -4.16 32.25 -37.88
CA GLY A 59 -3.89 33.07 -36.69
C GLY A 59 -3.26 32.29 -35.53
N CYS A 60 -2.94 31.00 -35.71
CA CYS A 60 -2.19 30.23 -34.73
C CYS A 60 -0.70 30.32 -35.03
N PRO A 61 0.15 30.80 -34.10
CA PRO A 61 1.59 30.78 -34.30
C PRO A 61 2.12 29.34 -34.37
N ASN A 62 3.36 29.20 -34.84
CA ASN A 62 4.07 27.91 -34.81
C ASN A 62 4.06 27.31 -33.40
N ARG A 63 3.96 25.98 -33.34
CA ARG A 63 4.05 25.26 -32.06
C ARG A 63 5.36 25.60 -31.36
N ASN A 64 5.29 25.88 -30.06
CA ASN A 64 6.50 26.01 -29.26
C ASN A 64 7.12 24.61 -29.01
N ARG A 65 8.26 24.55 -28.32
CA ARG A 65 8.98 23.30 -28.05
C ARG A 65 8.09 22.26 -27.36
N ASP A 66 7.40 22.65 -26.30
CA ASP A 66 6.64 21.70 -25.46
C ASP A 66 5.38 21.20 -26.19
N GLU A 67 4.70 22.09 -26.92
CA GLU A 67 3.58 21.70 -27.78
C GLU A 67 4.03 20.79 -28.93
N SER A 68 5.18 21.05 -29.54
CA SER A 68 5.73 20.22 -30.64
C SER A 68 6.04 18.81 -30.16
N LEU A 69 6.71 18.68 -29.01
CA LEU A 69 7.00 17.37 -28.41
C LEU A 69 5.72 16.57 -28.11
N MET A 70 4.69 17.23 -27.58
CA MET A 70 3.40 16.59 -27.30
C MET A 70 2.67 16.20 -28.60
N ALA A 71 2.69 17.09 -29.59
CA ALA A 71 2.04 16.88 -30.89
C ALA A 71 2.66 15.72 -31.66
N GLU A 72 3.99 15.63 -31.69
CA GLU A 72 4.71 14.50 -32.30
C GLU A 72 4.39 13.18 -31.59
N ARG A 73 4.46 13.18 -30.24
CA ARG A 73 4.19 11.99 -29.43
C ARG A 73 2.77 11.45 -29.64
N LEU A 74 1.79 12.32 -29.74
CA LEU A 74 0.37 11.96 -29.90
C LEU A 74 -0.10 11.97 -31.36
N ARG A 75 0.78 12.30 -32.31
CA ARG A 75 0.48 12.46 -33.75
C ARG A 75 -0.70 13.41 -34.01
N LEU A 76 -0.67 14.57 -33.37
CA LEU A 76 -1.72 15.59 -33.51
C LEU A 76 -1.59 16.32 -34.85
N ALA A 77 -2.70 16.45 -35.57
CA ALA A 77 -2.80 17.31 -36.75
C ALA A 77 -2.63 18.79 -36.37
N ASP A 78 -2.28 19.66 -37.31
CA ASP A 78 -1.96 21.08 -37.04
C ASP A 78 -3.14 21.88 -36.50
N GLU A 79 -4.36 21.45 -36.81
CA GLU A 79 -5.61 22.00 -36.28
C GLU A 79 -5.83 21.64 -34.81
N VAL A 80 -5.13 20.64 -34.28
CA VAL A 80 -5.22 20.27 -32.86
C VAL A 80 -4.08 20.92 -32.10
N ARG A 81 -4.45 21.88 -31.24
CA ARG A 81 -3.53 22.71 -30.46
C ARG A 81 -3.71 22.48 -28.96
N LEU A 82 -2.66 22.75 -28.18
CA LEU A 82 -2.75 22.79 -26.72
C LEU A 82 -3.13 24.19 -26.27
N ALA A 83 -4.31 24.37 -25.65
CA ALA A 83 -4.75 25.70 -25.23
C ALA A 83 -3.78 26.39 -24.25
N CYS A 84 -3.04 25.63 -23.45
CA CYS A 84 -2.04 26.20 -22.54
C CYS A 84 -0.77 26.69 -23.22
N GLN A 85 -0.51 26.31 -24.48
CA GLN A 85 0.66 26.72 -25.23
C GLN A 85 0.32 27.68 -26.37
N LEU A 86 -0.91 27.58 -26.90
CA LEU A 86 -1.42 28.42 -27.96
C LEU A 86 -1.65 29.86 -27.47
N ARG A 87 -0.95 30.80 -28.11
CA ARG A 87 -1.17 32.25 -27.98
C ARG A 87 -1.69 32.74 -29.32
N PRO A 88 -3.01 32.88 -29.50
CA PRO A 88 -3.56 33.28 -30.79
C PRO A 88 -3.08 34.68 -31.19
N GLU A 89 -2.90 34.90 -32.49
CA GLU A 89 -2.60 36.19 -33.11
C GLU A 89 -3.77 36.70 -33.98
N GLY A 90 -4.82 35.89 -34.15
CA GLY A 90 -6.05 36.22 -34.88
C GLY A 90 -7.27 35.51 -34.29
N GLU A 91 -8.46 35.90 -34.73
CA GLU A 91 -9.72 35.35 -34.21
C GLU A 91 -9.83 33.85 -34.47
N LEU A 92 -10.26 33.09 -33.47
CA LEU A 92 -10.36 31.63 -33.55
C LEU A 92 -11.78 31.13 -33.26
N ARG A 93 -12.18 30.06 -33.96
CA ARG A 93 -13.26 29.18 -33.51
C ARG A 93 -12.66 27.85 -33.11
N VAL A 94 -12.85 27.46 -31.85
CA VAL A 94 -12.26 26.25 -31.29
C VAL A 94 -13.34 25.31 -30.76
N ARG A 95 -13.18 24.01 -30.96
CA ARG A 95 -13.94 22.98 -30.25
C ARG A 95 -13.12 22.45 -29.10
N ARG A 96 -13.65 22.55 -27.89
CA ARG A 96 -13.03 22.02 -26.67
C ARG A 96 -13.12 20.50 -26.64
N LEU A 97 -12.23 19.88 -25.87
CA LEU A 97 -12.34 18.45 -25.54
C LEU A 97 -13.59 18.14 -24.72
N VAL A 98 -14.05 19.11 -23.93
CA VAL A 98 -15.25 19.03 -23.10
C VAL A 98 -16.46 19.37 -23.97
N LEU A 99 -17.34 18.39 -24.23
CA LEU A 99 -18.45 18.51 -25.18
C LEU A 99 -19.83 18.62 -24.53
N ASP A 100 -20.03 18.08 -23.32
CA ASP A 100 -21.34 18.10 -22.66
C ASP A 100 -21.22 18.20 -21.13
N GLU A 101 -22.36 18.16 -20.44
CA GLU A 101 -22.41 18.14 -18.97
C GLU A 101 -21.68 16.93 -18.36
N THR A 102 -21.65 15.80 -19.06
CA THR A 102 -20.93 14.59 -18.61
C THR A 102 -19.42 14.83 -18.66
N ASP A 103 -18.91 15.36 -19.78
CA ASP A 103 -17.51 15.74 -19.91
C ASP A 103 -17.13 16.83 -18.91
N LEU A 104 -18.02 17.79 -18.64
CA LEU A 104 -17.81 18.79 -17.60
C LEU A 104 -17.65 18.14 -16.23
N VAL A 105 -18.52 17.20 -15.85
CA VAL A 105 -18.41 16.48 -14.57
C VAL A 105 -17.12 15.67 -14.49
N ILE A 106 -16.74 14.95 -15.57
CA ILE A 106 -15.53 14.11 -15.61
C ILE A 106 -14.25 14.95 -15.57
N THR A 107 -14.24 16.12 -16.21
CA THR A 107 -13.05 16.97 -16.34
C THR A 107 -12.96 18.08 -15.30
N SER A 108 -14.06 18.39 -14.60
CA SER A 108 -14.10 19.52 -13.67
C SER A 108 -13.26 19.25 -12.42
N GLN A 109 -12.24 20.09 -12.23
CA GLN A 109 -11.70 20.44 -10.92
C GLN A 109 -12.63 21.43 -10.18
N LEU A 110 -13.71 21.89 -10.84
CA LEU A 110 -14.61 22.97 -10.43
C LEU A 110 -15.79 22.52 -9.56
N LEU A 111 -16.16 21.22 -9.60
CA LEU A 111 -17.03 20.62 -8.61
C LEU A 111 -16.12 19.98 -7.55
N SER A 112 -15.57 20.81 -6.68
CA SER A 112 -14.80 20.37 -5.51
C SER A 112 -15.69 19.61 -4.53
N SER A 113 -16.11 18.40 -4.88
CA SER A 113 -16.45 17.39 -3.88
C SER A 113 -15.12 16.87 -3.33
N PRO A 114 -14.89 16.89 -2.00
CA PRO A 114 -13.67 16.36 -1.37
C PRO A 114 -13.31 14.90 -1.77
N GLU A 115 -14.26 14.19 -2.35
CA GLU A 115 -14.21 12.76 -2.66
C GLU A 115 -13.70 12.46 -4.09
N THR A 116 -13.59 13.44 -4.98
CA THR A 116 -13.16 13.22 -6.38
C THR A 116 -11.88 14.00 -6.69
N ARG A 117 -10.73 13.30 -6.78
CA ARG A 117 -9.47 13.92 -7.20
C ARG A 117 -9.44 14.06 -8.71
N SER A 118 -9.43 15.30 -9.18
CA SER A 118 -9.39 15.65 -10.60
C SER A 118 -7.96 15.57 -11.14
N GLY A 119 -7.51 14.37 -11.47
CA GLY A 119 -6.29 14.09 -12.26
C GLY A 119 -5.09 15.03 -11.98
N GLU A 120 -4.45 14.90 -10.83
CA GLU A 120 -3.29 15.70 -10.44
C GLU A 120 -1.98 15.02 -10.82
N SER A 121 -1.07 15.75 -11.47
CA SER A 121 0.28 15.24 -11.76
C SER A 121 1.16 15.28 -10.50
N LYS A 122 1.62 14.11 -10.03
CA LYS A 122 2.46 13.93 -8.83
C LYS A 122 3.62 12.97 -9.06
N GLN A 123 4.67 13.12 -8.27
CA GLN A 123 5.74 12.13 -8.18
C GLN A 123 5.33 11.06 -7.18
N VAL A 124 5.25 9.80 -7.62
CA VAL A 124 4.80 8.69 -6.79
C VAL A 124 5.73 7.49 -6.94
N ALA A 125 5.83 6.69 -5.87
CA ALA A 125 6.43 5.37 -5.96
C ALA A 125 5.32 4.34 -6.17
N VAL A 126 5.39 3.60 -7.28
CA VAL A 126 4.45 2.54 -7.61
C VAL A 126 5.07 1.20 -7.20
N PHE A 127 4.31 0.44 -6.44
CA PHE A 127 4.63 -0.89 -5.94
C PHE A 127 3.76 -1.90 -6.68
N PHE A 128 4.40 -2.91 -7.29
CA PHE A 128 3.74 -4.10 -7.80
C PHE A 128 4.27 -5.32 -7.08
N SER A 129 3.38 -6.22 -6.69
CA SER A 129 3.75 -7.56 -6.26
C SER A 129 2.90 -8.58 -6.98
N ASP A 130 3.51 -9.72 -7.32
CA ASP A 130 2.83 -10.85 -7.94
C ASP A 130 3.32 -12.18 -7.35
N VAL A 131 2.51 -13.24 -7.44
CA VAL A 131 2.88 -14.55 -6.89
C VAL A 131 3.80 -15.28 -7.88
N ALA A 132 4.93 -15.77 -7.38
CA ALA A 132 5.89 -16.48 -8.20
C ALA A 132 5.29 -17.82 -8.69
N ASP A 133 5.31 -18.02 -10.01
CA ASP A 133 4.86 -19.23 -10.68
C ASP A 133 3.40 -19.63 -10.36
N PHE A 134 2.53 -18.62 -10.17
CA PHE A 134 1.13 -18.80 -9.76
C PHE A 134 0.32 -19.77 -10.62
N THR A 135 0.56 -19.84 -11.93
CA THR A 135 -0.12 -20.82 -12.79
C THR A 135 0.11 -22.25 -12.32
N LYS A 136 1.35 -22.61 -11.97
CA LYS A 136 1.67 -23.96 -11.45
C LYS A 136 1.03 -24.19 -10.08
N LEU A 137 0.99 -23.14 -9.25
CA LEU A 137 0.41 -23.19 -7.92
C LEU A 137 -1.11 -23.39 -7.99
N SER A 138 -1.81 -22.66 -8.88
CA SER A 138 -3.26 -22.75 -9.04
C SER A 138 -3.72 -24.05 -9.70
N GLU A 139 -2.87 -24.72 -10.47
CA GLU A 139 -3.12 -26.07 -11.00
C GLU A 139 -3.03 -27.18 -9.93
N GLN A 140 -2.26 -26.94 -8.85
CA GLN A 140 -2.05 -27.92 -7.76
C GLN A 140 -3.08 -27.81 -6.64
N LEU A 141 -3.77 -26.67 -6.54
CA LEU A 141 -4.68 -26.36 -5.44
C LEU A 141 -6.13 -26.32 -5.90
N SER A 142 -7.06 -26.55 -4.98
CA SER A 142 -8.46 -26.28 -5.26
C SER A 142 -8.68 -24.76 -5.39
N PRO A 143 -9.68 -24.29 -6.18
CA PRO A 143 -10.00 -22.87 -6.26
C PRO A 143 -10.28 -22.20 -4.90
N TYR A 144 -10.82 -22.95 -3.95
CA TYR A 144 -11.05 -22.47 -2.58
C TYR A 144 -9.74 -22.26 -1.82
N ASP A 145 -8.78 -23.18 -1.95
CA ASP A 145 -7.47 -23.05 -1.32
C ASP A 145 -6.66 -21.91 -1.92
N VAL A 146 -6.72 -21.73 -3.25
CA VAL A 146 -6.12 -20.58 -3.94
C VAL A 146 -6.70 -19.28 -3.38
N MET A 147 -8.03 -19.18 -3.27
CA MET A 147 -8.69 -17.99 -2.75
C MET A 147 -8.35 -17.72 -1.28
N TYR A 148 -8.30 -18.75 -0.44
CA TYR A 148 -7.89 -18.62 0.96
C TYR A 148 -6.45 -18.12 1.09
N LEU A 149 -5.53 -18.70 0.29
CA LEU A 149 -4.13 -18.33 0.25
C LEU A 149 -3.95 -16.87 -0.18
N LEU A 150 -4.59 -16.45 -1.28
CA LEU A 150 -4.54 -15.07 -1.76
C LEU A 150 -5.11 -14.09 -0.74
N ASN A 151 -6.26 -14.39 -0.14
CA ASN A 151 -6.85 -13.53 0.89
C ASN A 151 -5.95 -13.39 2.13
N ARG A 152 -5.30 -14.49 2.55
CA ARG A 152 -4.35 -14.45 3.67
C ARG A 152 -3.12 -13.61 3.35
N TYR A 153 -2.59 -13.77 2.13
CA TYR A 153 -1.47 -12.98 1.64
C TYR A 153 -1.83 -11.49 1.54
N PHE A 154 -2.93 -11.14 0.87
CA PHE A 154 -3.41 -9.77 0.70
C PHE A 154 -3.74 -9.08 2.03
N ALA A 155 -4.28 -9.81 3.01
CA ALA A 155 -4.56 -9.25 4.33
C ALA A 155 -3.29 -8.80 5.06
N GLN A 156 -2.19 -9.55 4.97
CA GLN A 156 -0.94 -9.20 5.64
C GLN A 156 -0.17 -8.11 4.88
N VAL A 157 -0.11 -8.23 3.56
CA VAL A 157 0.58 -7.22 2.74
C VAL A 157 -0.16 -5.89 2.73
N GLY A 158 -1.49 -5.92 2.74
CA GLY A 158 -2.29 -4.69 2.80
C GLY A 158 -2.01 -3.89 4.08
N ASP A 159 -1.98 -4.56 5.23
CA ASP A 159 -1.64 -3.95 6.52
C ASP A 159 -0.21 -3.36 6.54
N ILE A 160 0.76 -4.03 5.89
CA ILE A 160 2.14 -3.53 5.74
C ILE A 160 2.16 -2.26 4.87
N ILE A 161 1.49 -2.28 3.72
CA ILE A 161 1.45 -1.14 2.79
C ILE A 161 0.83 0.08 3.45
N GLU A 162 -0.33 -0.10 4.10
CA GLU A 162 -1.04 1.00 4.79
C GLU A 162 -0.23 1.57 5.95
N ARG A 163 0.42 0.75 6.78
CA ARG A 163 1.30 1.22 7.88
C ARG A 163 2.49 2.02 7.37
N ASN A 164 2.96 1.71 6.18
CA ASN A 164 4.01 2.47 5.51
C ASN A 164 3.47 3.71 4.78
N GLY A 165 2.18 4.04 4.88
CA GLY A 165 1.58 5.21 4.24
C GLY A 165 1.31 5.04 2.75
N GLY A 166 1.30 3.80 2.26
CA GLY A 166 0.91 3.45 0.90
C GLY A 166 -0.60 3.29 0.77
N PHE A 167 -1.10 3.58 -0.42
CA PHE A 167 -2.49 3.36 -0.80
C PHE A 167 -2.55 2.14 -1.73
N ILE A 168 -3.30 1.11 -1.35
CA ILE A 168 -3.54 -0.03 -2.24
C ILE A 168 -4.46 0.48 -3.34
N ASP A 169 -3.92 0.57 -4.56
CA ASP A 169 -4.75 0.85 -5.71
C ASP A 169 -5.68 -0.31 -5.90
N ASN A 170 -5.18 -1.49 -6.33
CA ASN A 170 -5.99 -2.65 -6.68
C ASN A 170 -5.31 -4.01 -6.45
N PHE A 171 -6.14 -5.05 -6.47
CA PHE A 171 -5.73 -6.45 -6.58
C PHE A 171 -5.93 -6.89 -8.03
N ILE A 172 -4.90 -7.41 -8.68
CA ILE A 172 -4.90 -7.80 -10.09
C ILE A 172 -4.53 -9.28 -10.17
N GLY A 173 -5.53 -10.15 -10.30
CA GLY A 173 -5.30 -11.59 -10.28
C GLY A 173 -4.73 -12.04 -8.95
N ASP A 174 -3.50 -12.56 -8.98
CA ASP A 174 -2.71 -13.01 -7.84
C ASP A 174 -1.78 -11.94 -7.25
N GLY A 175 -1.71 -10.79 -7.91
CA GLY A 175 -0.90 -9.65 -7.50
C GLY A 175 -1.68 -8.47 -6.95
N LEU A 176 -0.94 -7.43 -6.58
CA LEU A 176 -1.50 -6.14 -6.16
C LEU A 176 -0.65 -4.97 -6.66
N MET A 177 -1.31 -3.82 -6.80
CA MET A 177 -0.69 -2.53 -7.04
C MET A 177 -0.94 -1.60 -5.86
N ALA A 178 0.11 -0.92 -5.41
CA ALA A 178 0.01 0.15 -4.42
C ALA A 178 0.80 1.39 -4.86
N ILE A 179 0.40 2.54 -4.32
CA ILE A 179 0.93 3.85 -4.69
C ILE A 179 1.32 4.57 -3.40
N PHE A 180 2.55 5.08 -3.35
CA PHE A 180 3.07 5.89 -2.25
C PHE A 180 3.31 7.32 -2.73
N GLY A 181 3.06 8.30 -1.86
CA GLY A 181 3.23 9.72 -2.18
C GLY A 181 1.99 10.42 -2.74
N ILE A 182 0.81 9.79 -2.66
CA ILE A 182 -0.48 10.39 -3.06
C ILE A 182 -0.76 11.70 -2.30
N ASP A 183 -0.33 11.78 -1.03
CA ASP A 183 -0.46 12.95 -0.15
C ASP A 183 0.88 13.70 0.02
N ASP A 184 1.72 13.70 -1.02
CA ASP A 184 2.95 14.48 -1.12
C ASP A 184 3.99 14.20 -0.01
N GLN A 185 4.02 12.95 0.46
CA GLN A 185 5.01 12.44 1.41
C GLN A 185 6.41 12.43 0.76
N ARG A 186 7.34 13.20 1.32
CA ARG A 186 8.71 13.33 0.79
C ARG A 186 9.51 12.03 0.87
N ASP A 187 9.24 11.20 1.88
CA ASP A 187 9.90 9.92 2.13
C ASP A 187 9.17 8.73 1.47
N ALA A 188 8.20 8.99 0.57
CA ALA A 188 7.45 7.96 -0.15
C ALA A 188 8.33 6.89 -0.83
N PRO A 189 9.45 7.21 -1.52
CA PRO A 189 10.32 6.18 -2.10
C PRO A 189 10.90 5.22 -1.05
N LEU A 190 11.31 5.76 0.10
CA LEU A 190 11.89 4.97 1.19
C LEU A 190 10.82 4.09 1.86
N ARG A 191 9.63 4.66 2.13
CA ARG A 191 8.47 3.92 2.67
C ARG A 191 8.03 2.77 1.78
N ALA A 192 8.00 2.98 0.46
CA ALA A 192 7.64 1.94 -0.49
C ALA A 192 8.63 0.77 -0.44
N VAL A 193 9.93 1.04 -0.37
CA VAL A 193 10.98 0.01 -0.26
C VAL A 193 10.92 -0.69 1.10
N ASN A 194 10.66 0.05 2.18
CA ASN A 194 10.47 -0.55 3.49
C ASN A 194 9.28 -1.53 3.51
N ALA A 195 8.15 -1.13 2.93
CA ALA A 195 6.98 -2.01 2.77
C ALA A 195 7.32 -3.26 1.96
N ALA A 196 8.14 -3.15 0.91
CA ALA A 196 8.60 -4.28 0.12
C ALA A 196 9.45 -5.25 0.93
N ILE A 197 10.44 -4.75 1.68
CA ILE A 197 11.30 -5.59 2.55
C ILE A 197 10.45 -6.31 3.61
N GLN A 198 9.52 -5.60 4.25
CA GLN A 198 8.60 -6.19 5.24
C GLN A 198 7.67 -7.24 4.60
N THR A 199 7.23 -7.02 3.37
CA THR A 199 6.40 -7.97 2.62
C THR A 199 7.16 -9.25 2.30
N VAL A 200 8.41 -9.14 1.81
CA VAL A 200 9.31 -10.27 1.58
C VAL A 200 9.52 -11.09 2.85
N ALA A 201 9.86 -10.43 3.97
CA ALA A 201 10.07 -11.08 5.27
C ALA A 201 8.79 -11.76 5.78
N THR A 202 7.63 -11.15 5.57
CA THR A 202 6.34 -11.70 5.97
C THR A 202 5.98 -12.95 5.16
N VAL A 203 6.23 -12.94 3.85
CA VAL A 203 6.06 -14.13 3.01
C VAL A 203 7.00 -15.25 3.45
N ASP A 204 8.24 -14.94 3.84
CA ASP A 204 9.17 -15.96 4.35
C ASP A 204 8.68 -16.62 5.63
N ARG A 205 8.01 -15.88 6.52
CA ARG A 205 7.34 -16.43 7.71
C ARG A 205 6.14 -17.31 7.36
N LEU A 206 5.47 -17.07 6.23
CA LEU A 206 4.31 -17.84 5.78
C LEU A 206 4.70 -19.12 5.02
N LYS A 207 5.90 -19.19 4.44
CA LYS A 207 6.37 -20.35 3.67
C LYS A 207 6.23 -21.69 4.41
N PRO A 208 6.65 -21.84 5.68
CA PRO A 208 6.51 -23.12 6.40
C PRO A 208 5.05 -23.56 6.58
N PHE A 209 4.15 -22.59 6.80
CA PHE A 209 2.72 -22.86 6.91
C PHE A 209 2.16 -23.38 5.57
N PHE A 210 2.46 -22.71 4.46
CA PHE A 210 1.97 -23.15 3.15
C PHE A 210 2.59 -24.48 2.70
N ALA A 211 3.86 -24.72 3.02
CA ALA A 211 4.53 -25.98 2.75
C ALA A 211 3.92 -27.14 3.54
N SER A 212 3.64 -26.95 4.83
CA SER A 212 3.06 -27.99 5.68
C SER A 212 1.59 -28.28 5.37
N MET A 213 0.80 -27.23 5.10
CA MET A 213 -0.65 -27.38 4.90
C MET A 213 -1.02 -27.79 3.47
N TYR A 214 -0.27 -27.33 2.46
CA TYR A 214 -0.63 -27.51 1.05
C TYR A 214 0.46 -28.17 0.22
N GLY A 215 1.65 -28.42 0.77
CA GLY A 215 2.77 -29.01 0.01
C GLY A 215 3.36 -28.10 -1.06
N ILE A 216 3.11 -26.79 -0.99
CA ILE A 216 3.53 -25.80 -2.00
C ILE A 216 4.69 -24.94 -1.51
N ASN A 217 5.51 -24.48 -2.45
CA ASN A 217 6.50 -23.43 -2.21
C ASN A 217 5.91 -22.08 -2.65
N PHE A 218 5.33 -21.35 -1.70
CA PHE A 218 4.75 -20.03 -1.96
C PHE A 218 5.84 -18.95 -1.93
N ASP A 219 5.96 -18.17 -3.00
CA ASP A 219 6.85 -17.02 -3.05
C ASP A 219 6.25 -15.89 -3.89
N ILE A 220 6.86 -14.71 -3.82
CA ILE A 220 6.41 -13.50 -4.51
C ILE A 220 7.57 -12.79 -5.21
N ARG A 221 7.21 -11.93 -6.15
CA ARG A 221 8.13 -11.00 -6.81
C ARG A 221 7.57 -9.59 -6.68
N ILE A 222 8.45 -8.63 -6.41
CA ILE A 222 8.11 -7.23 -6.17
C ILE A 222 8.94 -6.34 -7.08
N GLY A 223 8.26 -5.40 -7.74
CA GLY A 223 8.88 -4.36 -8.54
C GLY A 223 8.45 -2.97 -8.08
N LEU A 224 9.42 -2.07 -7.92
CA LEU A 224 9.13 -0.68 -7.61
C LEU A 224 9.77 0.30 -8.59
N HIS A 225 9.01 1.35 -8.89
CA HIS A 225 9.50 2.47 -9.68
C HIS A 225 8.99 3.80 -9.13
N TYR A 226 9.82 4.84 -9.25
CA TYR A 226 9.50 6.19 -8.82
C TYR A 226 9.48 7.12 -10.03
N GLY A 227 8.38 7.85 -10.23
CA GLY A 227 8.23 8.74 -11.37
C GLY A 227 6.91 9.52 -11.36
N GLU A 228 6.72 10.33 -12.39
CA GLU A 228 5.54 11.18 -12.55
C GLU A 228 4.32 10.35 -13.00
N ALA A 229 3.22 10.45 -12.24
CA ALA A 229 1.91 9.90 -12.58
C ALA A 229 0.86 11.01 -12.56
N VAL A 230 -0.25 10.79 -13.23
CA VAL A 230 -1.50 11.50 -12.98
C VAL A 230 -2.33 10.68 -12.00
N ILE A 231 -2.57 11.22 -10.81
CA ILE A 231 -3.39 10.63 -9.76
C ILE A 231 -4.81 11.19 -9.87
N GLY A 232 -5.79 10.34 -10.07
CA GLY A 232 -7.17 10.79 -10.21
C GLY A 232 -8.19 9.69 -10.05
N THR A 233 -9.44 10.09 -9.87
CA THR A 233 -10.56 9.16 -9.81
C THR A 233 -10.96 8.74 -11.22
N LEU A 234 -10.92 7.44 -11.52
CA LEU A 234 -11.31 6.86 -12.80
C LEU A 234 -12.43 5.83 -12.59
N GLY A 235 -13.44 5.83 -13.47
CA GLY A 235 -14.60 4.93 -13.39
C GLY A 235 -15.89 5.61 -13.83
N PHE A 236 -17.01 4.89 -13.73
CA PHE A 236 -18.34 5.43 -13.99
C PHE A 236 -19.08 5.74 -12.69
N ALA A 237 -20.17 6.50 -12.75
CA ALA A 237 -20.94 6.90 -11.56
C ALA A 237 -21.35 5.68 -10.71
N GLY A 238 -20.93 5.66 -9.44
CA GLY A 238 -21.17 4.54 -8.50
C GLY A 238 -20.06 3.48 -8.44
N ASN A 239 -19.07 3.50 -9.34
CA ASN A 239 -17.89 2.64 -9.29
C ASN A 239 -16.64 3.42 -9.72
N GLN A 240 -16.27 4.37 -8.87
CA GLN A 240 -15.14 5.27 -9.05
C GLN A 240 -13.99 4.83 -8.15
N ARG A 241 -12.76 4.83 -8.70
CA ARG A 241 -11.56 4.44 -7.95
C ARG A 241 -10.45 5.47 -8.14
N LEU A 242 -9.81 5.87 -7.04
CA LEU A 242 -8.57 6.62 -7.10
C LEU A 242 -7.47 5.74 -7.67
N THR A 243 -6.78 6.19 -8.72
CA THR A 243 -5.71 5.42 -9.35
C THR A 243 -4.60 6.30 -9.94
N ALA A 244 -3.48 5.69 -10.28
CA ALA A 244 -2.37 6.31 -10.98
C ALA A 244 -2.40 5.95 -12.46
N VAL A 245 -2.23 6.95 -13.32
CA VAL A 245 -2.08 6.77 -14.77
C VAL A 245 -0.77 7.38 -15.21
N GLY A 246 0.06 6.57 -15.88
CA GLY A 246 1.33 7.02 -16.45
C GLY A 246 2.26 5.87 -16.76
N ASP A 247 3.36 6.18 -17.47
CA ASP A 247 4.40 5.20 -17.79
C ASP A 247 5.03 4.57 -16.55
N VAL A 248 4.99 5.29 -15.41
CA VAL A 248 5.50 4.81 -14.12
C VAL A 248 4.84 3.49 -13.68
N VAL A 249 3.54 3.33 -13.94
CA VAL A 249 2.78 2.11 -13.59
C VAL A 249 3.24 0.93 -14.45
N ASN A 250 3.34 1.15 -15.76
CA ASN A 250 3.79 0.13 -16.70
C ASN A 250 5.25 -0.29 -16.42
N LEU A 251 6.10 0.66 -16.05
CA LEU A 251 7.50 0.40 -15.73
C LEU A 251 7.63 -0.40 -14.44
N ALA A 252 6.89 -0.06 -13.38
CA ALA A 252 6.88 -0.82 -12.13
C ALA A 252 6.45 -2.29 -12.34
N SER A 253 5.37 -2.54 -13.10
CA SER A 253 4.93 -3.90 -13.44
C SER A 253 5.98 -4.67 -14.25
N ARG A 254 6.70 -4.02 -15.17
CA ARG A 254 7.79 -4.67 -15.93
C ARG A 254 9.00 -5.01 -15.05
N ILE A 255 9.27 -4.20 -14.04
CA ILE A 255 10.35 -4.45 -13.06
C ILE A 255 9.99 -5.62 -12.17
N GLU A 256 8.73 -5.73 -11.74
CA GLU A 256 8.24 -6.90 -11.02
C GLU A 256 8.51 -8.16 -11.85
N ALA A 257 8.05 -8.19 -13.10
CA ALA A 257 8.24 -9.34 -13.99
C ALA A 257 9.72 -9.68 -14.24
N ALA A 258 10.62 -8.69 -14.25
CA ALA A 258 12.05 -8.87 -14.46
C ALA A 258 12.74 -9.68 -13.34
N ASN A 259 12.13 -9.74 -12.14
CA ASN A 259 12.63 -10.59 -11.04
C ASN A 259 12.75 -12.06 -11.46
N LYS A 260 11.85 -12.54 -12.32
CA LYS A 260 11.86 -13.93 -12.78
C LYS A 260 13.16 -14.29 -13.49
N ASP A 261 13.60 -13.43 -14.40
CA ASP A 261 14.80 -13.65 -15.20
C ASP A 261 16.08 -13.35 -14.39
N ALA A 262 16.00 -12.44 -13.43
CA ALA A 262 17.09 -12.09 -12.53
C ALA A 262 17.30 -13.10 -11.39
N GLY A 263 16.30 -13.95 -11.08
CA GLY A 263 16.35 -14.85 -9.93
C GLY A 263 16.21 -14.14 -8.59
N THR A 264 15.67 -12.92 -8.58
CA THR A 264 15.53 -12.06 -7.39
C THR A 264 14.07 -12.02 -6.93
N ARG A 265 13.81 -11.39 -5.77
CA ARG A 265 12.44 -11.17 -5.25
C ARG A 265 12.03 -9.71 -5.21
N LEU A 266 12.99 -8.80 -5.12
CA LEU A 266 12.76 -7.37 -4.95
C LEU A 266 13.69 -6.59 -5.85
N LEU A 267 13.13 -5.96 -6.89
CA LEU A 267 13.87 -5.07 -7.78
C LEU A 267 13.30 -3.65 -7.74
N ILE A 268 14.19 -2.67 -7.76
CA ILE A 268 13.84 -1.26 -7.87
C ILE A 268 14.50 -0.63 -9.10
N SER A 269 13.82 0.34 -9.71
CA SER A 269 14.40 1.13 -10.80
C SER A 269 15.56 2.02 -10.32
N GLU A 270 16.47 2.37 -11.24
CA GLU A 270 17.49 3.41 -11.03
C GLU A 270 16.93 4.75 -10.54
N ALA A 271 15.79 5.19 -11.07
CA ALA A 271 15.14 6.44 -10.64
C ALA A 271 14.74 6.42 -9.16
N LEU A 272 14.24 5.27 -8.67
CA LEU A 272 13.89 5.07 -7.27
C LEU A 272 15.15 4.95 -6.41
N HIS A 273 16.12 4.14 -6.84
CA HIS A 273 17.40 3.96 -6.14
C HIS A 273 18.11 5.32 -5.94
N GLY A 274 18.11 6.20 -6.94
CA GLY A 274 18.69 7.54 -6.83
C GLY A 274 18.09 8.42 -5.72
N GLN A 275 16.86 8.14 -5.25
CA GLN A 275 16.25 8.86 -4.12
C GLN A 275 16.65 8.32 -2.75
N ILE A 276 17.18 7.10 -2.67
CA ILE A 276 17.39 6.37 -1.40
C ILE A 276 18.72 5.62 -1.32
N ALA A 277 19.65 5.85 -2.26
CA ALA A 277 20.90 5.09 -2.39
C ALA A 277 21.75 5.10 -1.10
N ASP A 278 21.68 6.18 -0.32
CA ASP A 278 22.35 6.33 0.95
C ASP A 278 21.66 5.61 2.11
N LYS A 279 20.44 5.07 1.92
CA LYS A 279 19.59 4.50 2.97
C LYS A 279 19.37 2.99 2.86
N VAL A 280 19.74 2.39 1.73
CA VAL A 280 19.51 0.97 1.44
C VAL A 280 20.82 0.23 1.18
N GLU A 281 20.81 -1.09 1.42
CA GLU A 281 21.85 -2.00 0.99
C GLU A 281 21.38 -2.76 -0.25
N VAL A 282 22.16 -2.64 -1.32
CA VAL A 282 21.93 -3.31 -2.60
C VAL A 282 22.81 -4.54 -2.68
N GLY A 283 22.22 -5.68 -3.03
CA GLY A 283 22.94 -6.95 -3.21
C GLY A 283 23.64 -7.01 -4.56
N ASP A 284 22.88 -6.80 -5.64
CA ASP A 284 23.38 -6.76 -7.00
C ASP A 284 22.56 -5.78 -7.87
N PHE A 285 22.99 -5.54 -9.10
CA PHE A 285 22.24 -4.80 -10.09
C PHE A 285 22.20 -5.54 -11.43
N VAL A 286 21.06 -5.47 -12.11
CA VAL A 286 20.87 -6.09 -13.42
C VAL A 286 20.55 -5.00 -14.44
N ARG A 287 21.23 -5.02 -15.58
CA ARG A 287 20.89 -4.17 -16.73
C ARG A 287 20.04 -4.95 -17.72
N VAL A 288 18.76 -4.63 -17.76
CA VAL A 288 17.80 -5.28 -18.65
C VAL A 288 17.22 -4.30 -19.65
N ARG A 289 16.83 -4.83 -20.81
CA ARG A 289 15.94 -4.11 -21.71
C ARG A 289 14.53 -4.56 -21.39
N LEU A 290 13.76 -3.69 -20.75
CA LEU A 290 12.38 -4.01 -20.41
C LEU A 290 11.54 -4.13 -21.68
N ARG A 291 10.60 -5.07 -21.68
CA ARG A 291 9.76 -5.35 -22.85
C ARG A 291 9.04 -4.07 -23.26
N GLY A 292 9.22 -3.63 -24.51
CA GLY A 292 8.59 -2.42 -25.04
C GLY A 292 9.33 -1.11 -24.71
N THR A 293 10.55 -1.14 -24.19
CA THR A 293 11.45 0.03 -24.13
C THR A 293 12.59 -0.09 -25.15
N CYS A 294 13.11 1.03 -25.63
CA CYS A 294 14.29 1.07 -26.50
C CYS A 294 15.59 1.07 -25.70
N GLU A 295 15.57 1.65 -24.50
CA GLU A 295 16.76 1.82 -23.65
C GLU A 295 16.90 0.69 -22.64
N ARG A 296 18.17 0.41 -22.28
CA ARG A 296 18.51 -0.49 -21.17
C ARG A 296 18.39 0.28 -19.87
N THR A 297 17.73 -0.31 -18.88
CA THR A 297 17.54 0.28 -17.56
C THR A 297 18.29 -0.56 -16.53
N SER A 298 18.95 0.11 -15.59
CA SER A 298 19.57 -0.56 -14.44
C SER A 298 18.51 -0.79 -13.36
N LEU A 299 18.39 -2.03 -12.90
CA LEU A 299 17.55 -2.44 -11.78
C LEU A 299 18.44 -2.88 -10.64
N PHE A 300 18.05 -2.56 -9.41
CA PHE A 300 18.84 -2.85 -8.21
C PHE A 300 18.07 -3.81 -7.32
N GLU A 301 18.74 -4.88 -6.87
CA GLU A 301 18.21 -5.80 -5.87
C GLU A 301 18.42 -5.22 -4.49
N VAL A 302 17.33 -4.90 -3.79
CA VAL A 302 17.41 -4.38 -2.43
C VAL A 302 17.32 -5.52 -1.43
N ILE A 303 18.31 -5.61 -0.54
CA ILE A 303 18.35 -6.65 0.49
C ILE A 303 17.70 -6.16 1.78
N ARG A 304 18.07 -4.96 2.22
CA ARG A 304 17.63 -4.38 3.49
C ARG A 304 17.80 -2.86 3.51
N LEU A 305 17.16 -2.21 4.48
CA LEU A 305 17.50 -0.86 4.87
C LEU A 305 18.82 -0.86 5.65
N LYS A 306 19.55 0.26 5.59
CA LYS A 306 20.68 0.45 6.50
C LYS A 306 20.16 0.58 7.94
N PRO A 307 20.89 0.08 8.95
CA PRO A 307 20.40 -0.01 10.33
C PRO A 307 19.91 1.34 10.90
N GLU A 308 20.61 2.43 10.58
CA GLU A 308 20.24 3.78 11.01
C GLU A 308 18.90 4.24 10.42
N CYS A 309 18.67 3.98 9.13
CA CYS A 309 17.44 4.36 8.45
C CYS A 309 16.27 3.46 8.85
N ASP A 310 16.55 2.18 9.04
CA ASP A 310 15.58 1.22 9.57
C ASP A 310 15.10 1.65 10.96
N ALA A 311 16.04 1.98 11.86
CA ALA A 311 15.74 2.42 13.20
C ALA A 311 14.93 3.74 13.24
N GLU A 312 15.16 4.67 12.31
CA GLU A 312 14.41 5.92 12.20
C GLU A 312 13.01 5.72 11.62
N LEU A 313 12.91 4.99 10.51
CA LEU A 313 11.65 4.83 9.77
C LEU A 313 10.69 3.86 10.44
N ASN A 314 11.23 2.75 10.95
CA ASN A 314 10.52 1.75 11.72
C ASN A 314 10.64 2.00 13.22
N ALA A 315 10.97 3.23 13.64
CA ALA A 315 10.92 3.67 15.02
C ALA A 315 9.51 3.48 15.59
N ARG A 316 9.17 2.26 16.01
CA ARG A 316 8.19 2.04 17.07
C ARG A 316 8.74 2.83 18.24
N GLN A 317 7.93 3.68 18.89
CA GLN A 317 8.36 4.43 20.07
C GLN A 317 9.24 3.51 20.92
N PRO A 318 10.57 3.75 20.99
CA PRO A 318 11.46 2.79 21.58
C PRO A 318 11.02 2.64 23.02
N ARG A 319 10.47 1.47 23.34
CA ARG A 319 10.09 1.16 24.71
C ARG A 319 11.37 1.18 25.50
N GLU A 320 11.43 2.03 26.51
CA GLU A 320 12.59 2.14 27.38
C GLU A 320 12.99 0.74 27.87
N THR A 321 14.28 0.41 27.79
CA THR A 321 14.76 -0.90 28.22
C THR A 321 15.81 -0.80 29.30
N ILE A 322 15.68 -1.60 30.35
CA ILE A 322 16.67 -1.71 31.41
C ILE A 322 17.21 -3.15 31.48
N ARG A 323 18.50 -3.30 31.75
CA ARG A 323 19.08 -4.60 32.12
C ARG A 323 19.05 -4.75 33.63
N HIS A 324 18.35 -5.76 34.11
CA HIS A 324 18.26 -6.04 35.54
C HIS A 324 18.19 -7.54 35.79
N ALA A 325 19.01 -8.02 36.73
CA ALA A 325 19.13 -9.45 37.08
C ALA A 325 19.40 -10.37 35.87
N GLY A 326 20.25 -9.92 34.93
CA GLY A 326 20.61 -10.71 33.74
C GLY A 326 19.56 -10.73 32.62
N ARG A 327 18.40 -10.09 32.81
CA ARG A 327 17.30 -10.02 31.83
C ARG A 327 17.16 -8.63 31.22
N ARG A 328 16.62 -8.57 30.00
CA ARG A 328 16.22 -7.32 29.34
C ARG A 328 14.78 -7.01 29.69
N TRP A 329 14.53 -5.93 30.40
CA TRP A 329 13.18 -5.47 30.72
C TRP A 329 12.77 -4.37 29.76
N VAL A 330 11.54 -4.42 29.29
CA VAL A 330 10.97 -3.46 28.33
C VAL A 330 9.78 -2.75 28.98
N ARG A 331 9.80 -1.42 28.99
CA ARG A 331 8.72 -0.59 29.53
C ARG A 331 7.47 -0.71 28.66
N ALA A 332 6.38 -1.19 29.23
CA ALA A 332 5.12 -1.43 28.53
C ALA A 332 4.23 -0.16 28.54
N PHE A 333 3.65 0.17 29.69
CA PHE A 333 2.73 1.30 29.87
C PHE A 333 2.61 1.71 31.36
N PRO A 334 2.07 2.89 31.70
CA PRO A 334 1.79 3.30 33.08
C PRO A 334 0.92 2.29 33.85
N GLU A 335 1.16 2.11 35.14
CA GLU A 335 0.48 1.06 35.94
C GLU A 335 -1.04 1.26 36.12
N ASP A 336 -1.55 2.45 35.80
CA ASP A 336 -2.94 2.87 35.93
C ASP A 336 -3.72 2.80 34.61
N GLU A 337 -3.05 2.53 33.48
CA GLU A 337 -3.66 2.56 32.15
C GLU A 337 -4.59 1.34 31.88
N LEU A 338 -4.43 0.23 32.62
CA LEU A 338 -5.18 -1.00 32.39
C LEU A 338 -6.11 -1.32 33.56
N GLN A 339 -7.43 -1.37 33.31
CA GLN A 339 -8.42 -1.69 34.35
C GLN A 339 -8.37 -3.16 34.78
N LEU A 340 -8.92 -3.47 35.95
CA LEU A 340 -8.94 -4.84 36.48
C LEU A 340 -9.63 -5.82 35.50
N HIS A 341 -8.97 -6.93 35.16
CA HIS A 341 -9.36 -7.91 34.13
C HIS A 341 -9.32 -7.41 32.68
N GLU A 342 -8.96 -6.15 32.45
CA GLU A 342 -8.69 -5.66 31.11
C GLU A 342 -7.37 -6.25 30.60
N ARG A 343 -7.29 -6.42 29.28
CA ARG A 343 -6.13 -6.94 28.61
C ARG A 343 -5.70 -6.01 27.47
N ARG A 344 -4.40 -6.00 27.21
CA ARG A 344 -3.80 -5.24 26.12
C ARG A 344 -2.85 -6.13 25.35
N ILE A 345 -2.90 -6.05 24.02
CA ILE A 345 -1.95 -6.70 23.14
C ILE A 345 -0.84 -5.70 22.84
N LEU A 346 0.40 -6.12 23.08
CA LEU A 346 1.60 -5.36 22.80
C LEU A 346 2.32 -6.02 21.62
N ASP A 347 2.51 -5.25 20.55
CA ASP A 347 3.26 -5.70 19.38
C ASP A 347 4.77 -5.65 19.66
N PHE A 348 5.49 -6.73 19.34
CA PHE A 348 6.96 -6.79 19.25
C PHE A 348 7.39 -7.22 17.83
N GLU A 349 8.68 -7.26 17.51
CA GLU A 349 9.18 -7.51 16.13
C GLU A 349 8.83 -8.93 15.63
N ASP A 350 8.90 -9.91 16.52
CA ASP A 350 8.77 -11.34 16.19
C ASP A 350 7.56 -12.03 16.83
N TYR A 351 6.90 -11.39 17.79
CA TYR A 351 5.75 -11.97 18.50
C TYR A 351 4.88 -10.89 19.17
N ASP A 352 3.62 -11.23 19.44
CA ASP A 352 2.71 -10.38 20.21
C ASP A 352 2.68 -10.87 21.66
N ILE A 353 2.65 -9.94 22.62
CA ILE A 353 2.48 -10.25 24.04
C ILE A 353 1.13 -9.73 24.50
N VAL A 354 0.34 -10.59 25.14
CA VAL A 354 -0.87 -10.17 25.85
C VAL A 354 -0.52 -9.88 27.30
N VAL A 355 -0.90 -8.70 27.76
CA VAL A 355 -0.81 -8.28 29.16
C VAL A 355 -2.20 -8.19 29.74
N VAL A 356 -2.42 -8.76 30.93
CA VAL A 356 -3.71 -8.71 31.63
C VAL A 356 -3.51 -8.17 33.04
N ARG A 357 -4.34 -7.21 33.44
CA ARG A 357 -4.34 -6.66 34.80
C ARG A 357 -5.09 -7.58 35.75
N ARG A 358 -4.48 -7.86 36.90
CA ARG A 358 -5.09 -8.59 38.03
C ARG A 358 -5.21 -7.69 39.25
N THR A 359 -5.80 -8.22 40.33
CA THR A 359 -6.04 -7.51 41.58
C THR A 359 -4.77 -6.85 42.11
N ASP A 360 -3.67 -7.61 42.18
CA ASP A 360 -2.40 -7.16 42.77
C ASP A 360 -1.19 -7.32 41.84
N SER A 361 -1.38 -7.70 40.57
CA SER A 361 -0.27 -7.99 39.65
C SER A 361 -0.65 -7.90 38.17
N TYR A 362 0.32 -8.15 37.29
CA TYR A 362 0.16 -8.26 35.85
C TYR A 362 0.68 -9.62 35.39
N CYS A 363 -0.04 -10.27 34.47
CA CYS A 363 0.50 -11.42 33.74
C CYS A 363 0.72 -11.06 32.27
N ALA A 364 1.90 -11.41 31.75
CA ALA A 364 2.27 -11.23 30.35
C ALA A 364 2.59 -12.59 29.73
N PHE A 365 2.07 -12.86 28.54
CA PHE A 365 2.28 -14.13 27.83
C PHE A 365 2.19 -13.96 26.31
N ASN A 366 2.73 -14.90 25.54
CA ASN A 366 2.71 -14.84 24.09
C ASN A 366 1.26 -14.99 23.55
N ASN A 367 0.86 -14.13 22.61
CA ASN A 367 -0.46 -14.16 21.96
C ASN A 367 -0.55 -15.22 20.86
N ALA A 368 -0.02 -16.42 21.10
CA ALA A 368 -0.08 -17.52 20.14
C ALA A 368 -0.18 -18.85 20.87
N CYS A 369 -1.06 -19.73 20.38
CA CYS A 369 -1.12 -21.10 20.85
C CYS A 369 0.25 -21.78 20.64
N PRO A 370 0.86 -22.38 21.68
CA PRO A 370 2.15 -23.07 21.56
C PRO A 370 2.19 -24.22 20.53
N HIS A 371 1.02 -24.75 20.15
CA HIS A 371 0.91 -25.92 19.26
C HIS A 371 0.59 -25.52 17.82
N LEU A 372 -0.32 -24.57 17.65
CA LEU A 372 -0.86 -24.18 16.34
C LEU A 372 -0.27 -22.86 15.84
N HIS A 373 0.43 -22.11 16.69
CA HIS A 373 0.88 -20.74 16.42
C HIS A 373 -0.26 -19.79 16.00
N LEU A 374 -1.51 -20.11 16.37
CA LEU A 374 -2.70 -19.29 16.12
C LEU A 374 -2.97 -18.34 17.29
N PRO A 375 -3.49 -17.13 17.04
CA PRO A 375 -3.64 -16.11 18.07
C PRO A 375 -4.69 -16.49 19.12
N PHE A 376 -4.41 -16.17 20.39
CA PHE A 376 -5.41 -16.31 21.46
C PHE A 376 -6.45 -15.19 21.41
N TYR A 377 -6.00 -13.99 21.04
CA TYR A 377 -6.76 -12.76 20.95
C TYR A 377 -6.49 -12.03 19.64
N GLU A 378 -7.54 -11.50 19.02
CA GLU A 378 -7.45 -10.70 17.79
C GLU A 378 -6.99 -9.27 18.10
N ARG A 379 -6.27 -8.64 17.16
CA ARG A 379 -5.89 -7.22 17.26
C ARG A 379 -7.05 -6.26 17.00
N ARG A 380 -8.07 -6.71 16.27
CA ARG A 380 -9.23 -5.89 15.87
C ARG A 380 -10.15 -5.63 17.05
N LYS A 381 -10.79 -4.47 17.07
CA LYS A 381 -11.71 -4.10 18.17
C LYS A 381 -12.91 -5.05 18.18
N PRO A 382 -13.49 -5.39 19.35
CA PRO A 382 -14.63 -6.31 19.44
C PRO A 382 -15.84 -5.94 18.56
N ALA A 383 -16.02 -4.65 18.26
CA ALA A 383 -17.07 -4.14 17.37
C ALA A 383 -16.89 -4.58 15.90
N GLU A 384 -15.66 -4.74 15.44
CA GLU A 384 -15.30 -5.18 14.09
C GLU A 384 -15.30 -6.72 13.95
N VAL A 385 -15.18 -7.43 15.08
CA VAL A 385 -15.15 -8.90 15.13
C VAL A 385 -16.58 -9.49 15.17
N LYS A 386 -17.55 -8.78 15.76
CA LYS A 386 -18.95 -9.22 15.85
C LYS A 386 -19.63 -9.45 14.50
N THR A 387 -19.18 -8.78 13.44
CA THR A 387 -19.73 -8.92 12.09
C THR A 387 -19.24 -10.17 11.35
N LEU A 388 -18.17 -10.82 11.83
CA LEU A 388 -17.50 -11.90 11.10
C LEU A 388 -18.06 -13.31 11.38
N ASN A 389 -19.09 -13.48 12.24
CA ASN A 389 -19.67 -14.77 12.61
C ASN A 389 -18.61 -15.87 12.85
N LEU A 390 -17.46 -15.50 13.43
CA LEU A 390 -16.37 -16.44 13.70
C LEU A 390 -16.87 -17.48 14.71
N PRO A 391 -16.65 -18.79 14.46
CA PRO A 391 -17.27 -19.86 15.24
C PRO A 391 -16.85 -19.90 16.72
N HIS A 392 -15.88 -19.09 17.16
CA HIS A 392 -15.36 -19.18 18.53
C HIS A 392 -15.13 -17.80 19.14
N THR A 393 -15.62 -17.62 20.37
CA THR A 393 -15.25 -16.54 21.28
C THR A 393 -13.74 -16.56 21.52
N GLU A 394 -13.17 -15.41 21.88
CA GLU A 394 -11.76 -15.30 22.26
C GLU A 394 -11.39 -16.25 23.40
N SER A 395 -10.10 -16.50 23.58
CA SER A 395 -9.60 -17.35 24.67
C SER A 395 -10.04 -16.79 26.02
N THR A 396 -10.56 -17.63 26.91
CA THR A 396 -11.11 -17.18 28.19
C THR A 396 -10.08 -17.32 29.29
N ILE A 397 -10.07 -16.34 30.20
CA ILE A 397 -9.26 -16.39 31.42
C ILE A 397 -10.18 -16.80 32.56
N THR A 398 -9.82 -17.87 33.25
CA THR A 398 -10.57 -18.38 34.40
C THR A 398 -10.20 -17.63 35.67
N SER A 399 -11.09 -17.66 36.67
CA SER A 399 -10.88 -16.99 37.96
C SER A 399 -9.66 -17.50 38.73
N ASP A 400 -9.28 -18.76 38.51
CA ASP A 400 -8.10 -19.42 39.10
C ASP A 400 -6.82 -19.21 38.28
N HIS A 401 -6.80 -18.25 37.35
CA HIS A 401 -5.62 -17.85 36.55
C HIS A 401 -5.20 -18.83 35.44
N GLY A 402 -6.15 -19.60 34.91
CA GLY A 402 -5.97 -20.41 33.72
C GLY A 402 -6.32 -19.64 32.44
N LEU A 403 -5.59 -19.89 31.36
CA LEU A 403 -5.93 -19.47 30.00
C LEU A 403 -6.47 -20.67 29.23
N VAL A 404 -7.75 -20.63 28.86
CA VAL A 404 -8.38 -21.67 28.03
C VAL A 404 -8.25 -21.29 26.56
N CYS A 405 -7.51 -22.10 25.82
CA CYS A 405 -7.28 -21.91 24.39
C CYS A 405 -8.59 -22.01 23.61
N ARG A 406 -8.92 -20.99 22.82
CA ARG A 406 -10.11 -21.01 21.95
C ARG A 406 -10.09 -22.12 20.90
N TRP A 407 -8.93 -22.64 20.51
CA TRP A 407 -8.78 -23.57 19.37
C TRP A 407 -8.87 -25.04 19.73
N HIS A 408 -8.61 -25.40 20.99
CA HIS A 408 -8.60 -26.81 21.41
C HIS A 408 -8.90 -26.99 22.90
N GLN A 409 -9.28 -25.92 23.60
CA GLN A 409 -9.74 -25.95 25.00
C GLN A 409 -8.69 -26.46 26.02
N SER A 410 -7.41 -26.54 25.66
CA SER A 410 -6.37 -26.75 26.68
C SER A 410 -6.25 -25.53 27.57
N CYS A 411 -5.99 -25.79 28.85
CA CYS A 411 -5.84 -24.78 29.88
C CYS A 411 -4.38 -24.65 30.28
N PHE A 412 -3.84 -23.43 30.22
CA PHE A 412 -2.48 -23.12 30.62
C PHE A 412 -2.47 -22.26 31.88
N ASP A 413 -1.52 -22.50 32.77
CA ASP A 413 -1.25 -21.65 33.91
C ASP A 413 -0.59 -20.35 33.44
N LEU A 414 -1.20 -19.21 33.73
CA LEU A 414 -0.68 -17.91 33.32
C LEU A 414 0.55 -17.43 34.12
N PHE A 415 0.98 -18.17 35.15
CA PHE A 415 2.11 -17.83 36.02
C PHE A 415 3.36 -18.66 35.69
N SER A 416 3.21 -19.97 35.56
CA SER A 416 4.29 -20.90 35.19
C SER A 416 4.36 -21.17 33.68
N GLY A 417 3.27 -20.92 32.96
CA GLY A 417 3.09 -21.31 31.57
C GLY A 417 2.70 -22.79 31.40
N GLU A 418 2.72 -23.58 32.47
CA GLU A 418 2.50 -25.03 32.39
C GLU A 418 1.09 -25.38 31.95
N ILE A 419 0.94 -26.57 31.36
CA ILE A 419 -0.36 -27.11 30.98
C ILE A 419 -1.06 -27.58 32.25
N ARG A 420 -2.20 -26.96 32.60
CA ARG A 420 -3.07 -27.40 33.69
C ARG A 420 -4.00 -28.52 33.26
N ASN A 421 -4.59 -28.39 32.08
CA ASN A 421 -5.45 -29.41 31.51
C ASN A 421 -5.20 -29.50 30.01
N TRP A 422 -5.06 -30.72 29.53
CA TRP A 422 -4.90 -30.97 28.11
C TRP A 422 -6.26 -31.07 27.41
N ALA A 423 -6.26 -30.81 26.09
CA ALA A 423 -7.46 -30.98 25.29
C ALA A 423 -7.94 -32.43 25.37
N GLN A 424 -9.25 -32.66 25.40
CA GLN A 424 -9.77 -34.00 25.14
C GLN A 424 -9.56 -34.29 23.66
N LEU A 425 -8.83 -35.36 23.34
CA LEU A 425 -8.47 -35.69 21.96
C LEU A 425 -9.22 -36.92 21.47
N GLN A 426 -9.48 -36.94 20.16
CA GLN A 426 -9.97 -38.09 19.42
C GLN A 426 -8.83 -39.10 19.16
N GLN A 427 -9.15 -40.28 18.63
CA GLN A 427 -8.15 -41.31 18.35
C GLN A 427 -7.08 -40.88 17.33
N ASP A 428 -7.41 -39.94 16.45
CA ASP A 428 -6.49 -39.35 15.47
C ASP A 428 -5.67 -38.17 16.04
N GLY A 429 -5.82 -37.88 17.34
CA GLY A 429 -5.09 -36.82 18.04
C GLY A 429 -5.64 -35.41 17.84
N THR A 430 -6.79 -35.26 17.15
CA THR A 430 -7.48 -33.98 16.97
C THR A 430 -8.40 -33.64 18.15
N ALA A 431 -8.73 -32.37 18.34
CA ALA A 431 -9.70 -31.95 19.36
C ALA A 431 -11.14 -31.97 18.78
N PRO A 432 -12.15 -32.50 19.50
CA PRO A 432 -13.56 -32.51 19.07
C PRO A 432 -14.08 -31.11 18.74
N GLY A 433 -14.65 -30.95 17.54
CA GLY A 433 -15.13 -29.66 17.02
C GLY A 433 -14.04 -28.75 16.44
N TYR A 434 -12.78 -29.19 16.49
CA TYR A 434 -11.62 -28.48 15.95
C TYR A 434 -10.72 -29.42 15.12
N GLU A 435 -11.32 -30.40 14.43
CA GLU A 435 -10.62 -31.43 13.66
C GLU A 435 -9.69 -30.84 12.59
N HIS A 436 -10.06 -29.69 12.04
CA HIS A 436 -9.29 -28.92 11.06
C HIS A 436 -7.95 -28.38 11.59
N THR A 437 -7.72 -28.40 12.92
CA THR A 437 -6.46 -27.95 13.52
C THR A 437 -5.35 -29.01 13.48
N GLY A 438 -5.69 -30.25 13.11
CA GLY A 438 -4.74 -31.36 13.00
C GLY A 438 -4.43 -32.05 14.33
N ASP A 439 -3.50 -33.01 14.28
CA ASP A 439 -3.10 -33.81 15.43
C ASP A 439 -2.20 -32.99 16.38
N ILE A 440 -2.76 -32.60 17.53
CA ILE A 440 -2.06 -31.84 18.56
C ILE A 440 -1.47 -32.74 19.66
N SER A 441 -1.72 -34.05 19.63
CA SER A 441 -1.26 -34.99 20.66
C SER A 441 0.28 -35.10 20.78
N LYS A 442 0.98 -34.79 19.68
CA LYS A 442 2.39 -35.14 19.50
C LYS A 442 3.39 -34.19 20.17
N ASN A 443 2.98 -33.02 20.66
CA ASN A 443 3.90 -32.05 21.22
C ASN A 443 3.26 -31.12 22.26
N PRO A 444 3.00 -31.57 23.50
CA PRO A 444 2.50 -30.70 24.56
C PRO A 444 3.55 -29.65 24.92
N ALA A 445 3.30 -28.41 24.54
CA ALA A 445 4.16 -27.26 24.76
C ALA A 445 3.54 -26.28 25.75
N ARG A 446 4.37 -25.73 26.64
CA ARG A 446 3.95 -24.74 27.63
C ARG A 446 3.72 -23.37 26.98
N LEU A 447 2.85 -22.58 27.59
CA LEU A 447 2.69 -21.17 27.27
C LEU A 447 3.98 -20.41 27.61
N THR A 448 4.39 -19.48 26.76
CA THR A 448 5.53 -18.61 27.06
C THR A 448 5.03 -17.44 27.89
N VAL A 449 5.38 -17.44 29.17
CA VAL A 449 5.06 -16.38 30.13
C VAL A 449 6.26 -15.47 30.34
N TYR A 450 6.00 -14.18 30.48
CA TYR A 450 7.03 -13.15 30.67
C TYR A 450 6.89 -12.55 32.06
N PRO A 451 7.98 -12.41 32.84
CA PRO A 451 7.94 -11.78 34.14
C PRO A 451 7.55 -10.30 34.03
N CYS A 452 6.65 -9.85 34.90
CA CYS A 452 6.21 -8.46 34.99
C CYS A 452 6.78 -7.80 36.25
N ARG A 453 7.11 -6.51 36.15
CA ARG A 453 7.56 -5.69 37.29
C ARG A 453 6.98 -4.29 37.18
N ILE A 454 6.59 -3.70 38.31
CA ILE A 454 6.25 -2.28 38.38
C ILE A 454 7.48 -1.53 38.90
N GLN A 455 7.89 -0.49 38.18
CA GLN A 455 8.98 0.39 38.58
C GLN A 455 8.73 1.80 38.04
N ASP A 456 8.90 2.80 38.91
CA ASP A 456 8.74 4.23 38.58
C ASP A 456 7.35 4.57 38.00
N GLY A 457 6.30 3.88 38.45
CA GLY A 457 4.92 4.05 37.96
C GLY A 457 4.62 3.39 36.62
N TYR A 458 5.57 2.62 36.06
CA TYR A 458 5.39 1.89 34.80
C TYR A 458 5.45 0.38 34.99
N LEU A 459 4.68 -0.33 34.17
CA LEU A 459 4.83 -1.77 33.98
C LEU A 459 6.02 -2.07 33.06
N TRP A 460 6.85 -3.01 33.47
CA TRP A 460 8.00 -3.54 32.74
C TRP A 460 7.82 -5.04 32.51
N ILE A 461 8.13 -5.49 31.32
CA ILE A 461 8.06 -6.91 30.91
C ILE A 461 9.47 -7.40 30.66
N GLY A 462 9.88 -8.45 31.36
CA GLY A 462 11.17 -9.11 31.15
C GLY A 462 11.11 -10.02 29.94
N LEU A 463 12.00 -9.76 28.98
CA LEU A 463 12.28 -10.62 27.85
C LEU A 463 13.62 -11.32 28.13
N ASP A 464 13.68 -12.61 27.83
CA ASP A 464 14.90 -13.42 27.95
C ASP A 464 15.90 -13.12 26.82
#